data_AF-A0A3M1JE39-F1
#
_entry.id   AF-A0A3M1JE39-F1
#
_cell.length_a   1.000
_cell.length_b   1.000
_cell.length_c   1.000
_cell.angle_alpha   90.00
_cell.angle_beta   90.00
_cell.angle_gamma   90.00
#
_symmetry.space_group_name_H-M   'P 1'
#
loop_
_entity.id
_entity.type
_entity.pdbx_description
1 polymer ?
#
loop_
_entity_poly.entity_id
_entity_poly.type
_entity_poly.pdbx_seq_one_letter_code
_entity_poly.pdbx_strand_id
1 'polypeptide(L)'
;MAKLKSLSKFQILALALVAIGLVLVLVFGVRTYRSFRMLQYIREQGIDTGTADVNAIQPWMTVRFVAVAYAVPQEYIFAALDIPFDRRNSNDTLGALNRKFDLGRSPNGEYPAIIDSLAEAITQYRADPVATGLEEDVRPWMSIQYISNSTGVPAEYIFEQLGIPDEDSNAFKPLDRLDKDYRFGGPREISEAVQAALARYEAKP
;
A
#
# COMPACT_ATOMS: atom_id res chain seq x y z
N MET A 1 -45.59 12.58 40.36
CA MET A 1 -44.14 12.41 40.55
C MET A 1 -43.83 10.93 40.64
N ALA A 2 -43.28 10.33 39.58
CA ALA A 2 -42.99 8.89 39.54
C ALA A 2 -41.79 8.57 40.46
N LYS A 3 -42.00 7.71 41.46
CA LYS A 3 -40.94 7.15 42.32
C LYS A 3 -39.94 6.40 41.43
N LEU A 4 -38.71 6.92 41.32
CA LEU A 4 -37.60 6.12 40.81
C LEU A 4 -37.40 4.93 41.74
N LYS A 5 -37.73 3.74 41.24
CA LYS A 5 -37.44 2.46 41.89
C LYS A 5 -35.93 2.37 42.05
N SER A 6 -35.42 2.30 43.28
CA SER A 6 -33.99 2.13 43.54
C SER A 6 -33.54 0.80 42.92
N LEU A 7 -32.68 0.88 41.90
CA LEU A 7 -32.12 -0.29 41.23
C LEU A 7 -31.29 -1.10 42.23
N SER A 8 -31.42 -2.42 42.21
CA SER A 8 -30.57 -3.29 43.03
C SER A 8 -29.13 -3.21 42.53
N LYS A 9 -28.14 -3.46 43.42
CA LYS A 9 -26.72 -3.44 43.05
C LYS A 9 -26.41 -4.39 41.86
N PHE A 10 -27.12 -5.52 41.77
CA PHE A 10 -27.05 -6.45 40.65
C PHE A 10 -27.61 -5.87 39.34
N GLN A 11 -28.71 -5.13 39.40
CA GLN A 11 -29.28 -4.47 38.22
C GLN A 11 -28.36 -3.37 37.68
N ILE A 12 -27.73 -2.60 38.57
CA ILE A 12 -26.74 -1.58 38.19
C ILE A 12 -25.51 -2.25 37.54
N LEU A 13 -25.00 -3.34 38.12
CA LEU A 13 -23.88 -4.09 37.55
C LEU A 13 -24.23 -4.67 36.17
N ALA A 14 -25.42 -5.27 36.04
CA ALA A 14 -25.89 -5.81 34.77
C ALA A 14 -26.04 -4.71 33.70
N LEU A 15 -26.62 -3.57 34.07
CA LEU A 15 -26.78 -2.42 33.16
C LEU A 15 -25.41 -1.86 32.72
N ALA A 16 -24.45 -1.78 33.66
CA ALA A 16 -23.10 -1.34 33.36
C ALA A 16 -22.37 -2.31 32.41
N LEU A 17 -22.49 -3.62 32.63
CA LEU A 17 -21.91 -4.62 31.72
C LEU A 17 -22.51 -4.53 30.31
N VAL A 18 -23.83 -4.37 30.20
CA VAL A 18 -24.51 -4.21 28.91
C VAL A 18 -24.04 -2.93 28.20
N ALA A 19 -23.93 -1.81 28.93
CA ALA A 19 -23.43 -0.56 28.36
C ALA A 19 -21.98 -0.69 27.86
N ILE A 20 -21.11 -1.35 28.63
CA ILE A 20 -19.72 -1.62 28.22
C ILE A 20 -19.70 -2.50 26.96
N GLY A 21 -20.52 -3.56 26.91
CA GLY A 21 -20.65 -4.42 25.74
C GLY A 21 -21.08 -3.64 24.49
N LEU A 22 -22.06 -2.75 24.62
CA LEU A 22 -22.52 -1.88 23.53
C LEU A 22 -21.42 -0.94 23.03
N VAL A 23 -20.67 -0.32 23.95
CA VAL A 23 -19.54 0.55 23.58
C VAL A 23 -18.47 -0.24 22.84
N LEU A 24 -18.12 -1.44 23.31
CA LEU A 24 -17.14 -2.30 22.63
C LEU A 24 -17.64 -2.68 21.23
N VAL A 25 -18.89 -3.13 21.09
CA VAL A 25 -19.46 -3.47 19.77
C VAL A 25 -19.46 -2.27 18.82
N LEU A 26 -19.75 -1.05 19.29
CA LEU A 26 -19.68 0.15 18.47
C LEU A 26 -18.25 0.48 18.02
N VAL A 27 -17.29 0.48 18.96
CA VAL A 27 -15.90 0.81 18.67
C VAL A 27 -15.28 -0.21 17.70
N PHE A 28 -15.46 -1.50 17.98
CA PHE A 28 -14.92 -2.57 17.12
C PHE A 28 -15.72 -2.72 15.82
N GLY A 29 -17.03 -2.55 15.86
CA GLY A 29 -17.90 -2.60 14.67
C GLY A 29 -17.53 -1.55 13.63
N VAL A 30 -17.34 -0.29 14.05
CA VAL A 30 -16.89 0.79 13.16
C VAL A 30 -15.49 0.51 12.60
N ARG A 31 -14.57 0.01 13.43
CA ARG A 31 -13.20 -0.34 13.01
C ARG A 31 -13.20 -1.44 11.95
N THR A 32 -13.96 -2.51 12.18
CA THR A 32 -14.10 -3.64 11.24
C THR A 32 -14.74 -3.20 9.93
N TYR A 33 -15.80 -2.39 9.99
CA TYR A 33 -16.47 -1.88 8.78
C TYR A 33 -15.54 -1.03 7.91
N ARG A 34 -14.74 -0.14 8.51
CA ARG A 34 -13.74 0.66 7.78
C ARG A 34 -12.70 -0.22 7.09
N SER A 35 -12.21 -1.27 7.78
CA SER A 35 -11.24 -2.22 7.21
C SER A 35 -11.83 -3.02 6.06
N PHE A 36 -13.11 -3.42 6.15
CA PHE A 36 -13.77 -4.19 5.10
C PHE A 36 -14.00 -3.34 3.85
N ARG A 37 -14.45 -2.10 4.02
CA ARG A 37 -14.61 -1.13 2.91
C ARG A 37 -13.29 -0.86 2.19
N MET A 38 -12.18 -0.80 2.93
CA MET A 38 -10.83 -0.66 2.35
C MET A 38 -10.48 -1.85 1.45
N LEU A 39 -10.72 -3.09 1.90
CA LEU A 39 -10.45 -4.29 1.10
C LEU A 39 -11.33 -4.38 -0.15
N GLN A 40 -12.60 -3.99 -0.04
CA GLN A 40 -13.51 -3.92 -1.20
C GLN A 40 -13.01 -2.90 -2.23
N TYR A 41 -12.64 -1.71 -1.78
CA TYR A 41 -12.10 -0.66 -2.64
C TYR A 41 -10.86 -1.10 -3.41
N ILE A 42 -9.93 -1.81 -2.75
CA ILE A 42 -8.72 -2.34 -3.39
C ILE A 42 -9.06 -3.29 -4.55
N ARG A 43 -10.04 -4.17 -4.34
CA ARG A 43 -10.48 -5.13 -5.37
C ARG A 43 -11.26 -4.47 -6.50
N GLU A 44 -12.11 -3.50 -6.18
CA GLU A 44 -12.94 -2.80 -7.18
C GLU A 44 -12.10 -1.91 -8.11
N GLN A 45 -11.01 -1.34 -7.61
CA GLN A 45 -10.17 -0.40 -8.36
C GLN A 45 -9.00 -1.06 -9.10
N GLY A 46 -8.92 -2.39 -9.14
CA GLY A 46 -7.83 -3.11 -9.82
C GLY A 46 -6.45 -2.74 -9.27
N ILE A 47 -6.37 -2.39 -7.99
CA ILE A 47 -5.12 -1.98 -7.36
C ILE A 47 -4.13 -3.16 -7.28
N ASP A 48 -4.63 -4.39 -7.31
CA ASP A 48 -3.83 -5.61 -7.37
C ASP A 48 -3.45 -6.06 -8.79
N THR A 49 -3.92 -5.36 -9.84
CA THR A 49 -3.66 -5.69 -11.24
C THR A 49 -2.79 -4.66 -11.98
N GLY A 50 -2.29 -3.62 -11.28
CA GLY A 50 -1.42 -2.59 -11.87
C GLY A 50 -2.12 -1.57 -12.76
N THR A 51 -3.39 -1.79 -13.06
CA THR A 51 -4.25 -0.89 -13.86
C THR A 51 -4.96 0.15 -13.00
N ALA A 52 -4.46 0.40 -11.78
CA ALA A 52 -5.05 1.35 -10.86
C ALA A 52 -5.12 2.74 -11.51
N ASP A 53 -6.33 3.31 -11.53
CA ASP A 53 -6.57 4.70 -11.90
C ASP A 53 -5.93 5.60 -10.85
N VAL A 54 -5.17 6.63 -11.27
CA VAL A 54 -4.58 7.63 -10.37
C VAL A 54 -5.63 8.35 -9.53
N ASN A 55 -6.88 8.43 -10.02
CA ASN A 55 -7.99 8.98 -9.25
C ASN A 55 -8.41 8.08 -8.07
N ALA A 56 -7.94 6.83 -8.03
CA ALA A 56 -8.22 5.91 -6.94
C ALA A 56 -7.31 6.12 -5.71
N ILE A 57 -6.36 7.07 -5.75
CA ILE A 57 -5.50 7.39 -4.61
C ILE A 57 -6.34 7.97 -3.46
N GLN A 58 -6.10 7.49 -2.24
CA GLN A 58 -6.88 7.88 -1.07
C GLN A 58 -6.00 8.32 0.11
N PRO A 59 -6.47 9.23 0.99
CA PRO A 59 -5.69 9.75 2.11
C PRO A 59 -5.18 8.70 3.10
N TRP A 60 -5.86 7.56 3.20
CA TRP A 60 -5.51 6.47 4.11
C TRP A 60 -4.40 5.57 3.55
N MET A 61 -4.10 5.63 2.24
CA MET A 61 -3.05 4.84 1.62
C MET A 61 -1.69 5.28 2.15
N THR A 62 -0.75 4.35 2.29
CA THR A 62 0.64 4.67 2.62
C THR A 62 1.47 4.87 1.37
N VAL A 63 2.62 5.55 1.47
CA VAL A 63 3.55 5.70 0.33
C VAL A 63 3.95 4.33 -0.21
N ARG A 64 4.27 3.38 0.68
CA ARG A 64 4.58 2.00 0.29
C ARG A 64 3.43 1.34 -0.48
N PHE A 65 2.20 1.52 -0.01
CA PHE A 65 1.04 0.95 -0.67
C PHE A 65 0.89 1.51 -2.09
N VAL A 66 0.99 2.83 -2.25
CA VAL A 66 0.90 3.49 -3.56
C VAL A 66 2.04 3.05 -4.47
N ALA A 67 3.27 2.98 -3.96
CA ALA A 67 4.44 2.57 -4.73
C ALA A 67 4.24 1.19 -5.39
N VAL A 68 3.69 0.22 -4.64
CA VAL A 68 3.39 -1.12 -5.18
C VAL A 68 2.21 -1.08 -6.14
N ALA A 69 1.09 -0.49 -5.70
CA ALA A 69 -0.17 -0.43 -6.42
C ALA A 69 -0.03 0.16 -7.82
N TYR A 70 0.82 1.17 -7.96
CA TYR A 70 1.05 1.89 -9.21
C TYR A 70 2.40 1.53 -9.86
N ALA A 71 3.15 0.59 -9.27
CA ALA A 71 4.50 0.19 -9.65
C ALA A 71 5.48 1.37 -9.81
N VAL A 72 5.36 2.40 -8.97
CA VAL A 72 6.26 3.57 -8.97
C VAL A 72 7.26 3.44 -7.82
N PRO A 73 8.56 3.64 -8.05
CA PRO A 73 9.56 3.57 -6.99
C PRO A 73 9.26 4.55 -5.84
N GLN A 74 9.45 4.10 -4.59
CA GLN A 74 9.18 4.94 -3.40
C GLN A 74 10.03 6.21 -3.40
N GLU A 75 11.30 6.08 -3.81
CA GLU A 75 12.24 7.18 -3.91
C GLU A 75 11.77 8.26 -4.90
N TYR A 76 11.20 7.85 -6.03
CA TYR A 76 10.58 8.77 -6.98
C TYR A 76 9.41 9.51 -6.34
N ILE A 77 8.52 8.80 -5.63
CA ILE A 77 7.39 9.41 -4.92
C ILE A 77 7.87 10.43 -3.89
N PHE A 78 8.85 10.09 -3.06
CA PHE A 78 9.36 11.01 -2.04
C PHE A 78 10.04 12.23 -2.65
N ALA A 79 10.79 12.05 -3.74
CA ALA A 79 11.40 13.17 -4.46
C ALA A 79 10.35 14.09 -5.08
N ALA A 80 9.32 13.54 -5.71
CA ALA A 80 8.23 14.31 -6.32
C ALA A 80 7.39 15.08 -5.29
N LEU A 81 7.27 14.56 -4.08
CA LEU A 81 6.58 15.21 -2.96
C LEU A 81 7.49 16.17 -2.16
N ASP A 82 8.73 16.37 -2.58
CA ASP A 82 9.75 17.19 -1.90
C ASP A 82 9.92 16.81 -0.40
N ILE A 83 9.87 15.50 -0.11
CA ILE A 83 10.03 14.99 1.26
C ILE A 83 11.52 14.75 1.55
N PRO A 84 12.11 15.46 2.53
CA PRO A 84 13.52 15.31 2.90
C PRO A 84 13.87 13.90 3.34
N PHE A 85 15.05 13.40 2.95
CA PHE A 85 15.51 12.04 3.22
C PHE A 85 15.44 11.64 4.69
N ASP A 86 15.80 12.54 5.61
CA ASP A 86 15.80 12.32 7.07
C ASP A 86 14.39 12.20 7.68
N ARG A 87 13.34 12.49 6.90
CA ARG A 87 11.93 12.52 7.36
C ARG A 87 11.01 11.57 6.61
N ARG A 88 11.57 10.78 5.69
CA ARG A 88 10.83 9.78 4.91
C ARG A 88 10.36 8.64 5.81
N ASN A 89 9.13 8.22 5.58
CA ASN A 89 8.56 7.06 6.22
C ASN A 89 7.50 6.45 5.30
N SER A 90 7.83 5.33 4.68
CA SER A 90 6.98 4.68 3.69
C SER A 90 5.69 4.09 4.29
N ASN A 91 5.62 3.98 5.62
CA ASN A 91 4.45 3.51 6.35
C ASN A 91 3.51 4.65 6.77
N ASP A 92 3.90 5.92 6.60
CA ASP A 92 2.99 7.04 6.86
C ASP A 92 1.90 7.08 5.78
N THR A 93 0.65 7.26 6.22
CA THR A 93 -0.46 7.49 5.29
C THR A 93 -0.31 8.85 4.60
N LEU A 94 -0.77 8.99 3.37
CA LEU A 94 -0.74 10.26 2.62
C LEU A 94 -1.37 11.40 3.42
N GLY A 95 -2.50 11.17 4.08
CA GLY A 95 -3.16 12.16 4.92
C GLY A 95 -2.32 12.54 6.16
N ALA A 96 -1.53 11.63 6.70
CA ALA A 96 -0.59 11.94 7.78
C ALA A 96 0.59 12.77 7.27
N LEU A 97 1.17 12.41 6.13
CA LEU A 97 2.24 13.18 5.48
C LEU A 97 1.77 14.60 5.15
N ASN A 98 0.58 14.75 4.55
CA ASN A 98 0.01 16.05 4.22
C ASN A 98 -0.11 16.96 5.46
N ARG A 99 -0.48 16.39 6.62
CA ARG A 99 -0.54 17.16 7.88
C ARG A 99 0.86 17.45 8.44
N LYS A 100 1.78 16.47 8.36
CA LYS A 100 3.16 16.59 8.87
C LYS A 100 3.93 17.70 8.16
N PHE A 101 3.69 17.89 6.88
CA PHE A 101 4.35 18.89 6.02
C PHE A 101 3.45 20.10 5.71
N ASP A 102 2.30 20.21 6.36
CA ASP A 102 1.34 21.33 6.20
C ASP A 102 1.00 21.68 4.74
N LEU A 103 0.77 20.66 3.91
CA LEU A 103 0.53 20.83 2.46
C LEU A 103 -0.86 21.39 2.13
N GLY A 104 -1.73 21.56 3.13
CA GLY A 104 -3.06 22.13 2.94
C GLY A 104 -4.08 21.19 2.28
N ARG A 105 -5.10 21.78 1.65
CA ARG A 105 -6.18 21.08 0.95
C ARG A 105 -6.02 21.20 -0.55
N SER A 106 -6.49 20.19 -1.27
CA SER A 106 -6.54 20.21 -2.73
C SER A 106 -7.39 21.39 -3.22
N PRO A 107 -6.97 22.07 -4.31
CA PRO A 107 -7.82 23.03 -5.02
C PRO A 107 -8.94 22.34 -5.83
N ASN A 108 -8.81 21.03 -6.08
CA ASN A 108 -9.70 20.25 -6.96
C ASN A 108 -10.80 19.49 -6.20
N GLY A 109 -10.77 19.47 -4.85
CA GLY A 109 -11.81 18.81 -4.06
C GLY A 109 -11.60 18.82 -2.55
N GLU A 110 -12.49 18.15 -1.82
CA GLU A 110 -12.45 18.03 -0.35
C GLU A 110 -11.48 16.92 0.13
N TYR A 111 -10.24 16.95 -0.34
CA TYR A 111 -9.21 15.99 0.04
C TYR A 111 -7.83 16.67 0.21
N PRO A 112 -6.83 15.99 0.80
CA PRO A 112 -5.52 16.58 1.04
C PRO A 112 -4.75 16.86 -0.26
N ALA A 113 -4.04 18.00 -0.34
CA ALA A 113 -3.33 18.44 -1.54
C ALA A 113 -2.28 17.44 -2.05
N ILE A 114 -1.67 16.68 -1.13
CA ILE A 114 -0.67 15.64 -1.47
C ILE A 114 -1.17 14.63 -2.51
N ILE A 115 -2.49 14.42 -2.60
CA ILE A 115 -3.08 13.46 -3.54
C ILE A 115 -2.95 13.95 -4.98
N ASP A 116 -3.12 15.25 -5.23
CA ASP A 116 -2.96 15.82 -6.57
C ASP A 116 -1.49 15.72 -7.01
N SER A 117 -0.57 16.11 -6.12
CA SER A 117 0.88 16.01 -6.39
C SER A 117 1.31 14.57 -6.68
N LEU A 118 0.74 13.60 -5.96
CA LEU A 118 1.05 12.19 -6.16
C LEU A 118 0.44 11.64 -7.47
N ALA A 119 -0.79 12.02 -7.79
CA ALA A 119 -1.44 11.63 -9.05
C ALA A 119 -0.69 12.19 -10.26
N GLU A 120 -0.22 13.43 -10.16
CA GLU A 120 0.64 14.06 -11.16
C GLU A 120 1.98 13.31 -11.28
N ALA A 121 2.66 13.06 -10.16
CA ALA A 121 3.93 12.33 -10.15
C ALA A 121 3.81 10.94 -10.78
N ILE A 122 2.75 10.18 -10.46
CA ILE A 122 2.53 8.85 -11.04
C ILE A 122 2.26 8.94 -12.55
N THR A 123 1.50 9.94 -12.98
CA THR A 123 1.24 10.20 -14.41
C THR A 123 2.54 10.51 -15.14
N GLN A 124 3.38 11.38 -14.59
CA GLN A 124 4.69 11.73 -15.15
C GLN A 124 5.62 10.51 -15.22
N TYR A 125 5.70 9.73 -14.14
CA TYR A 125 6.49 8.50 -14.10
C TYR A 125 6.06 7.49 -15.16
N ARG A 126 4.74 7.31 -15.34
CA ARG A 126 4.20 6.40 -16.36
C ARG A 126 4.54 6.84 -17.79
N ALA A 127 4.73 8.14 -18.02
CA ALA A 127 5.10 8.68 -19.32
C ALA A 127 6.62 8.54 -19.60
N ASP A 128 7.45 8.68 -18.57
CA ASP A 128 8.91 8.53 -18.66
C ASP A 128 9.47 7.82 -17.41
N PRO A 129 9.46 6.47 -17.38
CA PRO A 129 9.91 5.71 -16.23
C PRO A 129 11.42 5.87 -15.98
N VAL A 130 11.80 6.19 -14.75
CA VAL A 130 13.20 6.36 -14.35
C VAL A 130 13.53 5.47 -13.15
N ALA A 131 14.58 4.66 -13.28
CA ALA A 131 15.07 3.84 -12.18
C ALA A 131 15.70 4.71 -11.08
N THR A 132 15.26 4.52 -9.84
CA THR A 132 15.75 5.27 -8.66
C THR A 132 16.55 4.39 -7.69
N GLY A 133 16.71 3.11 -7.98
CA GLY A 133 17.20 2.10 -7.05
C GLY A 133 16.12 1.60 -6.09
N LEU A 134 16.43 0.51 -5.41
CA LEU A 134 15.65 -0.02 -4.30
C LEU A 134 16.20 0.55 -2.97
N GLU A 135 15.33 1.13 -2.15
CA GLU A 135 15.69 1.61 -0.80
C GLU A 135 16.05 0.44 0.15
N GLU A 136 15.39 -0.71 -0.03
CA GLU A 136 15.58 -1.92 0.76
C GLU A 136 15.82 -3.12 -0.16
N ASP A 137 16.39 -4.21 0.35
CA ASP A 137 16.49 -5.49 -0.37
C ASP A 137 15.13 -5.96 -0.91
N VAL A 138 15.13 -6.85 -1.90
CA VAL A 138 13.89 -7.42 -2.45
C VAL A 138 13.04 -8.06 -1.33
N ARG A 139 11.76 -7.63 -1.25
CA ARG A 139 10.83 -8.10 -0.22
C ARG A 139 9.61 -8.79 -0.80
N PRO A 140 8.97 -9.70 -0.03
CA PRO A 140 7.79 -10.43 -0.49
C PRO A 140 6.59 -9.58 -0.92
N TRP A 141 6.46 -8.35 -0.40
CA TRP A 141 5.36 -7.46 -0.74
C TRP A 141 5.56 -6.73 -2.09
N MET A 142 6.77 -6.71 -2.62
CA MET A 142 7.10 -6.03 -3.88
C MET A 142 6.52 -6.81 -5.07
N SER A 143 6.23 -6.14 -6.18
CA SER A 143 5.87 -6.79 -7.45
C SER A 143 7.05 -6.80 -8.41
N ILE A 144 7.05 -7.68 -9.41
CA ILE A 144 8.12 -7.73 -10.42
C ILE A 144 8.20 -6.41 -11.19
N GLN A 145 7.06 -5.81 -11.54
CA GLN A 145 7.04 -4.50 -12.20
C GLN A 145 7.62 -3.41 -11.31
N TYR A 146 7.27 -3.38 -10.02
CA TYR A 146 7.85 -2.41 -9.07
C TYR A 146 9.37 -2.57 -8.99
N ILE A 147 9.86 -3.80 -8.91
CA ILE A 147 11.30 -4.11 -8.84
C ILE A 147 11.98 -3.66 -10.14
N SER A 148 11.42 -4.03 -11.29
CA SER A 148 11.91 -3.64 -12.60
C SER A 148 12.02 -2.12 -12.74
N ASN A 149 10.95 -1.42 -12.37
CA ASN A 149 10.89 0.04 -12.38
C ASN A 149 11.89 0.67 -11.41
N SER A 150 12.15 0.04 -10.26
CA SER A 150 13.10 0.56 -9.28
C SER A 150 14.55 0.32 -9.69
N THR A 151 14.88 -0.83 -10.26
CA THR A 151 16.26 -1.24 -10.56
C THR A 151 16.69 -0.97 -12.01
N GLY A 152 15.73 -0.75 -12.91
CA GLY A 152 15.98 -0.67 -14.35
C GLY A 152 16.22 -2.04 -15.01
N VAL A 153 16.15 -3.15 -14.26
CA VAL A 153 16.25 -4.49 -14.82
C VAL A 153 14.92 -4.84 -15.51
N PRO A 154 14.91 -5.30 -16.78
CA PRO A 154 13.67 -5.63 -17.48
C PRO A 154 12.85 -6.71 -16.75
N ALA A 155 11.54 -6.50 -16.63
CA ALA A 155 10.62 -7.45 -16.00
C ALA A 155 10.67 -8.83 -16.69
N GLU A 156 10.70 -8.84 -18.03
CA GLU A 156 10.86 -10.04 -18.86
C GLU A 156 12.06 -10.90 -18.42
N TYR A 157 13.20 -10.27 -18.13
CA TYR A 157 14.39 -10.97 -17.66
C TYR A 157 14.18 -11.58 -16.27
N ILE A 158 13.50 -10.87 -15.36
CA ILE A 158 13.19 -11.37 -14.03
C ILE A 158 12.26 -12.60 -14.14
N PHE A 159 11.22 -12.52 -14.97
CA PHE A 159 10.31 -13.64 -15.22
C PHE A 159 11.03 -14.87 -15.79
N GLU A 160 11.89 -14.67 -16.79
CA GLU A 160 12.70 -15.73 -17.38
C GLU A 160 13.58 -16.42 -16.33
N GLN A 161 14.26 -15.66 -15.46
CA GLN A 161 15.10 -16.21 -14.40
C GLN A 161 14.31 -16.99 -13.35
N LEU A 162 13.06 -16.62 -13.09
CA LEU A 162 12.18 -17.32 -12.17
C LEU A 162 11.48 -18.53 -12.82
N GLY A 163 11.45 -18.63 -14.16
CA GLY A 163 10.65 -19.63 -14.86
C GLY A 163 9.14 -19.43 -14.68
N ILE A 164 8.71 -18.19 -14.41
CA ILE A 164 7.30 -17.81 -14.28
C ILE A 164 6.85 -17.19 -15.61
N PRO A 165 5.64 -17.52 -16.11
CA PRO A 165 5.09 -16.87 -17.31
C PRO A 165 4.99 -15.35 -17.14
N ASP A 166 5.53 -14.63 -18.11
CA ASP A 166 5.40 -13.18 -18.22
C ASP A 166 4.01 -12.83 -18.78
N GLU A 167 3.06 -12.75 -17.86
CA GLU A 167 1.72 -12.26 -18.12
C GLU A 167 1.56 -10.91 -17.41
N ASP A 168 0.90 -9.93 -18.05
CA ASP A 168 0.64 -8.62 -17.45
C ASP A 168 0.06 -8.72 -16.02
N SER A 169 -0.81 -9.71 -15.79
CA SER A 169 -1.41 -9.93 -14.48
C SER A 169 -0.41 -10.35 -13.39
N ASN A 170 0.70 -10.98 -13.74
CA ASN A 170 1.73 -11.42 -12.81
C ASN A 170 2.72 -10.30 -12.47
N ALA A 171 2.98 -9.38 -13.41
CA ALA A 171 3.95 -8.30 -13.22
C ALA A 171 3.61 -7.42 -12.01
N PHE A 172 2.32 -7.25 -11.72
CA PHE A 172 1.83 -6.40 -10.64
C PHE A 172 1.49 -7.14 -9.35
N LYS A 173 1.49 -8.48 -9.37
CA LYS A 173 1.25 -9.26 -8.14
C LYS A 173 2.45 -9.13 -7.19
N PRO A 174 2.20 -9.01 -5.88
CA PRO A 174 3.26 -9.19 -4.88
C PRO A 174 3.95 -10.55 -5.00
N LEU A 175 5.25 -10.61 -4.71
CA LEU A 175 6.03 -11.85 -4.75
C LEU A 175 5.44 -12.93 -3.82
N ASP A 176 4.89 -12.58 -2.66
CA ASP A 176 4.26 -13.55 -1.76
C ASP A 176 2.97 -14.17 -2.33
N ARG A 177 2.34 -13.49 -3.29
CA ARG A 177 1.20 -14.02 -4.05
C ARG A 177 1.68 -14.88 -5.21
N LEU A 178 2.72 -14.44 -5.92
CA LEU A 178 3.36 -15.25 -6.97
C LEU A 178 3.91 -16.56 -6.42
N ASP A 179 4.53 -16.55 -5.23
CA ASP A 179 4.98 -17.76 -4.54
C ASP A 179 3.83 -18.74 -4.27
N LYS A 180 2.64 -18.25 -3.88
CA LYS A 180 1.47 -19.11 -3.67
C LYS A 180 0.93 -19.68 -4.98
N ASP A 181 0.88 -18.85 -6.02
CA ASP A 181 0.36 -19.24 -7.33
C ASP A 181 1.27 -20.29 -8.01
N TYR A 182 2.59 -20.13 -7.89
CA TYR A 182 3.60 -20.96 -8.57
C TYR A 182 4.36 -21.93 -7.66
N ARG A 183 4.09 -21.93 -6.36
CA ARG A 183 4.69 -22.81 -5.33
C ARG A 183 6.23 -22.77 -5.32
N PHE A 184 6.77 -21.57 -5.19
CA PHE A 184 8.22 -21.30 -5.28
C PHE A 184 9.03 -21.77 -4.07
N GLY A 185 8.36 -22.25 -3.02
CA GLY A 185 8.96 -22.79 -1.79
C GLY A 185 8.92 -21.83 -0.59
N GLY A 186 8.36 -20.64 -0.79
CA GLY A 186 8.01 -19.70 0.27
C GLY A 186 8.32 -18.24 -0.11
N PRO A 187 7.75 -17.26 0.63
CA PRO A 187 7.94 -15.84 0.34
C PRO A 187 9.42 -15.40 0.36
N ARG A 188 10.25 -16.08 1.14
CA ARG A 188 11.69 -15.81 1.24
C ARG A 188 12.45 -16.33 0.01
N GLU A 189 12.14 -17.55 -0.43
CA GLU A 189 12.85 -18.20 -1.55
C GLU A 189 12.64 -17.45 -2.87
N ILE A 190 11.41 -17.00 -3.15
CA ILE A 190 11.15 -16.17 -4.33
C ILE A 190 11.89 -14.81 -4.26
N SER A 191 11.98 -14.20 -3.07
CA SER A 191 12.68 -12.92 -2.91
C SER A 191 14.19 -13.09 -3.13
N GLU A 192 14.79 -14.16 -2.60
CA GLU A 192 16.19 -14.51 -2.82
C GLU A 192 16.48 -14.86 -4.28
N ALA A 193 15.56 -15.55 -4.96
CA ALA A 193 15.67 -15.86 -6.39
C ALA A 193 15.65 -14.59 -7.26
N VAL A 194 14.74 -13.64 -6.96
CA VAL A 194 14.72 -12.34 -7.64
C VAL A 194 16.00 -11.57 -7.36
N GLN A 195 16.47 -11.51 -6.11
CA GLN A 195 17.73 -10.84 -5.76
C GLN A 195 18.91 -11.44 -6.55
N ALA A 196 18.97 -12.76 -6.69
CA ALA A 196 19.99 -13.43 -7.48
C ALA A 196 19.88 -13.10 -8.98
N ALA A 197 18.67 -12.96 -9.52
CA ALA A 197 18.45 -12.52 -10.89
C ALA A 197 18.99 -11.09 -11.12
N LEU A 198 18.69 -10.16 -10.22
CA LEU A 198 19.19 -8.78 -10.29
C LEU A 198 20.73 -8.74 -10.28
N ALA A 199 21.36 -9.46 -9.35
CA ALA A 199 22.83 -9.52 -9.27
C ALA A 199 23.47 -10.12 -10.54
N ARG A 200 22.83 -11.11 -11.18
CA ARG A 200 23.30 -11.66 -12.46
C ARG A 200 23.18 -10.67 -13.60
N TYR A 201 22.14 -9.83 -13.60
CA TYR A 201 21.95 -8.80 -14.61
C TYR A 201 23.02 -7.71 -14.51
N GLU A 202 23.30 -7.22 -13.30
CA GLU A 202 24.33 -6.21 -13.03
C GLU A 202 25.75 -6.71 -13.37
N ALA A 203 25.98 -8.02 -13.27
CA ALA A 203 27.25 -8.64 -13.62
C ALA A 203 27.45 -8.88 -15.13
N LYS A 204 26.45 -8.56 -15.98
CA LYS A 204 26.62 -8.63 -17.44
C LYS A 204 27.60 -7.53 -17.89
N PRO A 205 28.63 -7.86 -18.68
CA PRO A 205 29.61 -6.90 -19.18
C PRO A 205 29.02 -5.91 -20.19
#